data_AF-A0A970TNZ5-F1
#
_entry.id   AF-A0A970TNZ5-F1
#
_cell.length_a   1.000
_cell.length_b   1.000
_cell.length_c   1.000
_cell.angle_alpha   90.00
_cell.angle_beta   90.00
_cell.angle_gamma   90.00
#
_symmetry.space_group_name_H-M   'P 1'
#
loop_
_entity.id
_entity.type
_entity.pdbx_description
1 polymer ?
#
loop_
_entity_poly.entity_id
_entity_poly.type
_entity_poly.pdbx_seq_one_letter_code
_entity_poly.pdbx_strand_id
1 'polypeptide(L)'
;MNTDSIRGLDKLTLLLFPLLALIFYALLLSTNRPVFENRQAVMYAYIDSATQGNFGYGTSMKYANDISFAGLEEGDIILGGYPDCAYGRFSHVAMYIGNGQVIEAFVDYGVHIRPIYHFRDYKEVCLLRVEAEPRIKQQAVDYAQNLQGKMFYALAFKPGDRIWNCSKLIWRAYLEEGIDLDDSRDLWISPDIFYKSGQTSIIREKGY
;
A
#
# COMPACT_ATOMS: atom_id res chain seq x y z
N MET A 1 -18.75 54.94 14.51
CA MET A 1 -18.56 53.49 14.25
C MET A 1 -17.55 52.98 15.25
N ASN A 2 -17.93 52.00 16.06
CA ASN A 2 -17.21 51.60 17.26
C ASN A 2 -16.02 50.69 16.90
N THR A 3 -14.80 51.17 17.07
CA THR A 3 -13.54 50.45 16.77
C THR A 3 -13.30 49.22 17.65
N ASP A 4 -14.06 49.07 18.73
CA ASP A 4 -13.93 47.95 19.66
C ASP A 4 -14.58 46.65 19.19
N SER A 5 -15.57 46.70 18.29
CA SER A 5 -16.22 45.48 17.78
C SER A 5 -15.33 44.69 16.80
N ILE A 6 -14.39 45.37 16.14
CA ILE A 6 -13.47 44.75 15.18
C ILE A 6 -12.32 44.02 15.91
N ARG A 7 -11.85 44.55 17.05
CA ARG A 7 -10.78 43.93 17.87
C ARG A 7 -11.21 42.68 18.66
N GLY A 8 -12.49 42.56 19.01
CA GLY A 8 -13.02 41.40 19.73
C GLY A 8 -13.21 40.16 18.84
N LEU A 9 -13.58 40.38 17.57
CA LEU A 9 -13.79 39.31 16.59
C LEU A 9 -12.48 38.58 16.24
N ASP A 10 -11.35 39.29 16.18
CA ASP A 10 -10.04 38.70 15.88
C ASP A 10 -9.55 37.76 16.98
N LYS A 11 -9.71 38.13 18.26
CA LYS A 11 -9.27 37.28 19.39
C LYS A 11 -10.10 36.02 19.54
N LEU A 12 -11.41 36.10 19.28
CA LEU A 12 -12.29 34.94 19.31
C LEU A 12 -11.92 33.96 18.18
N THR A 13 -11.69 34.46 16.97
CA THR A 13 -11.27 33.66 15.81
C THR A 13 -9.89 33.02 16.02
N LEU A 14 -8.94 33.76 16.61
CA LEU A 14 -7.59 33.29 16.94
C LEU A 14 -7.58 32.14 17.98
N LEU A 15 -8.59 32.05 18.84
CA LEU A 15 -8.74 30.96 19.81
C LEU A 15 -9.67 29.84 19.30
N LEU A 16 -10.66 30.19 18.49
CA LEU A 16 -11.62 29.24 17.93
C LEU A 16 -10.94 28.28 16.96
N PHE A 17 -10.04 28.77 16.10
CA PHE A 17 -9.34 27.92 15.13
C PHE A 17 -8.49 26.81 15.79
N PRO A 18 -7.56 27.09 16.73
CA PRO A 18 -6.80 26.04 17.40
C PRO A 18 -7.69 25.14 18.27
N LEU A 19 -8.74 25.66 18.88
CA LEU A 19 -9.69 24.85 19.63
C LEU A 19 -10.44 23.86 18.73
N LEU A 20 -10.94 24.32 17.58
CA LEU A 20 -11.57 23.45 16.58
C LEU A 20 -10.57 22.43 16.04
N ALA A 21 -9.32 22.82 15.78
CA ALA A 21 -8.28 21.89 15.36
C ALA A 21 -8.01 20.80 16.41
N LEU A 22 -7.96 21.14 17.69
CA LEU A 22 -7.82 20.17 18.79
C LEU A 22 -9.04 19.25 18.90
N ILE A 23 -10.25 19.77 18.74
CA ILE A 23 -11.49 18.97 18.72
C ILE A 23 -11.47 18.00 17.54
N PHE A 24 -11.15 18.47 16.33
CA PHE A 24 -11.03 17.62 15.15
C PHE A 24 -9.92 16.57 15.31
N TYR A 25 -8.79 16.94 15.90
CA TYR A 25 -7.71 15.99 16.22
C TYR A 25 -8.17 14.91 17.22
N ALA A 26 -8.86 15.30 18.30
CA ALA A 26 -9.40 14.36 19.28
C ALA A 26 -10.46 13.43 18.65
N LEU A 27 -11.31 13.95 17.76
CA LEU A 27 -12.28 13.16 17.01
C LEU A 27 -11.58 12.18 16.06
N LEU A 28 -10.54 12.61 15.35
CA LEU A 28 -9.73 11.76 14.48
C LEU A 28 -9.04 10.63 15.26
N LEU A 29 -8.45 10.95 16.41
CA LEU A 29 -7.84 9.95 17.29
C LEU A 29 -8.87 8.96 17.83
N SER A 30 -10.05 9.45 18.25
CA SER A 30 -11.11 8.60 18.78
C SER A 30 -11.67 7.65 17.71
N THR A 31 -11.94 8.17 16.51
CA THR A 31 -12.48 7.39 15.39
C THR A 31 -11.48 6.39 14.80
N ASN A 32 -10.18 6.71 14.83
CA ASN A 32 -9.11 5.84 14.33
C ASN A 32 -8.32 5.18 15.45
N ARG A 33 -8.86 5.13 16.67
CA ARG A 33 -8.21 4.54 17.85
C ARG A 33 -7.65 3.14 17.60
N PRO A 34 -8.34 2.22 16.89
CA PRO A 34 -7.79 0.89 16.61
C PRO A 34 -6.46 0.92 15.83
N VAL A 35 -6.26 1.91 14.96
CA VAL A 35 -5.04 2.06 14.16
C VAL A 35 -3.87 2.42 15.06
N PHE A 36 -4.06 3.36 15.98
CA PHE A 36 -3.01 3.79 16.90
C PHE A 36 -2.71 2.76 17.99
N GLU A 37 -3.69 1.94 18.39
CA GLU A 37 -3.47 0.86 19.36
C GLU A 37 -2.82 -0.39 18.72
N ASN A 38 -2.96 -0.57 17.41
CA ASN A 38 -2.35 -1.68 16.69
C ASN A 38 -0.83 -1.48 16.52
N ARG A 39 -0.03 -2.09 17.38
CA ARG A 39 1.45 -2.07 17.30
C ARG A 39 2.02 -2.71 16.02
N GLN A 40 1.21 -3.48 15.29
CA GLN A 40 1.60 -4.07 14.00
C GLN A 40 1.24 -3.18 12.80
N ALA A 41 0.66 -1.99 13.03
CA ALA A 41 0.36 -1.04 11.97
C ALA A 41 1.63 -0.61 11.22
N VAL A 42 1.49 -0.35 9.92
CA VAL A 42 2.58 0.01 9.01
C VAL A 42 3.31 1.27 9.49
N MET A 43 2.58 2.21 10.12
CA MET A 43 3.17 3.42 10.68
C MET A 43 4.25 3.13 11.73
N TYR A 44 4.10 2.08 12.53
CA TYR A 44 5.08 1.74 13.56
C TYR A 44 6.32 1.08 12.94
N ALA A 45 6.14 0.22 11.94
CA ALA A 45 7.26 -0.33 11.17
C ALA A 45 8.07 0.79 10.49
N TYR A 46 7.38 1.81 9.96
CA TYR A 46 8.00 2.99 9.37
C TYR A 46 8.80 3.81 10.36
N ILE A 47 8.21 4.12 11.53
CA ILE A 47 8.89 4.89 12.57
C ILE A 47 10.11 4.11 13.08
N ASP A 48 9.98 2.82 13.36
CA ASP A 48 11.09 1.98 13.82
C ASP A 48 12.24 1.95 12.82
N SER A 49 11.92 1.72 11.53
CA SER A 49 12.91 1.76 10.45
C SER A 49 13.57 3.12 10.31
N ALA A 50 12.81 4.22 10.43
CA ALA A 50 13.36 5.57 10.40
C ALA A 50 14.34 5.84 11.55
N THR A 51 14.13 5.24 12.75
CA THR A 51 15.11 5.34 13.85
C THR A 51 16.44 4.65 13.55
N GLN A 52 16.43 3.70 12.61
CA GLN A 52 17.60 2.96 12.14
C GLN A 52 18.25 3.62 10.91
N GLY A 53 17.71 4.74 10.43
CA GLY A 53 18.19 5.46 9.25
C GLY A 53 17.62 4.98 7.92
N ASN A 54 16.64 4.07 7.95
CA ASN A 54 16.02 3.50 6.76
C ASN A 54 14.80 4.31 6.34
N PHE A 55 14.76 4.73 5.06
CA PHE A 55 13.68 5.54 4.50
C PHE A 55 13.28 5.03 3.12
N GLY A 56 11.99 5.10 2.81
CA GLY A 56 11.46 4.72 1.50
C GLY A 56 11.49 3.20 1.24
N TYR A 57 11.66 2.82 -0.02
CA TYR A 57 11.56 1.43 -0.50
C TYR A 57 12.86 0.62 -0.33
N GLY A 58 13.88 1.18 0.32
CA GLY A 58 15.14 0.50 0.59
C GLY A 58 16.19 0.60 -0.52
N THR A 59 17.24 -0.20 -0.37
CA THR A 59 18.44 -0.15 -1.22
C THR A 59 18.21 -0.89 -2.54
N SER A 60 17.78 -0.17 -3.57
CA SER A 60 17.57 -0.74 -4.91
C SER A 60 18.89 -0.97 -5.64
N MET A 61 19.22 -2.25 -5.83
CA MET A 61 20.28 -2.75 -6.72
C MET A 61 19.71 -3.87 -7.59
N LYS A 62 20.41 -4.26 -8.66
CA LYS A 62 20.03 -5.44 -9.45
C LYS A 62 20.60 -6.70 -8.82
N TYR A 63 19.78 -7.44 -8.07
CA TYR A 63 20.19 -8.66 -7.39
C TYR A 63 20.21 -9.91 -8.30
N ALA A 64 19.63 -9.83 -9.50
CA ALA A 64 19.63 -10.90 -10.51
C ALA A 64 19.22 -12.28 -9.95
N ASN A 65 18.13 -12.31 -9.17
CA ASN A 65 17.62 -13.57 -8.64
C ASN A 65 17.08 -14.47 -9.78
N ASP A 66 17.02 -15.77 -9.51
CA ASP A 66 16.67 -16.83 -10.47
C ASP A 66 15.25 -17.36 -10.25
N ILE A 67 14.35 -16.59 -9.64
CA ILE A 67 13.01 -17.08 -9.33
C ILE A 67 12.28 -17.51 -10.62
N SER A 68 11.63 -18.67 -10.53
CA SER A 68 10.74 -19.18 -11.57
C SER A 68 9.35 -18.57 -11.39
N PHE A 69 8.77 -18.09 -12.49
CA PHE A 69 7.39 -17.61 -12.56
C PHE A 69 6.42 -18.68 -13.10
N ALA A 70 6.90 -19.92 -13.25
CA ALA A 70 6.06 -21.02 -13.72
C ALA A 70 4.98 -21.36 -12.67
N GLY A 71 3.77 -21.62 -13.16
CA GLY A 71 2.60 -21.98 -12.35
C GLY A 71 1.83 -20.79 -11.76
N LEU A 72 2.13 -19.56 -12.21
CA LEU A 72 1.31 -18.39 -11.88
C LEU A 72 0.02 -18.36 -12.68
N GLU A 73 -1.04 -17.93 -12.02
CA GLU A 73 -2.38 -17.68 -12.58
C GLU A 73 -2.70 -16.19 -12.50
N GLU A 74 -3.54 -15.69 -13.41
CA GLU A 74 -4.02 -14.31 -13.35
C GLU A 74 -4.62 -14.01 -11.96
N GLY A 75 -4.28 -12.86 -11.40
CA GLY A 75 -4.61 -12.46 -10.04
C GLY A 75 -3.59 -12.87 -8.97
N ASP A 76 -2.68 -13.81 -9.24
CA ASP A 76 -1.61 -14.12 -8.28
C ASP A 76 -0.75 -12.86 -7.99
N ILE A 77 -0.31 -12.71 -6.74
CA ILE A 77 0.39 -11.52 -6.25
C ILE A 77 1.90 -11.81 -6.22
N ILE A 78 2.71 -10.85 -6.67
CA ILE A 78 4.16 -10.90 -6.62
C ILE A 78 4.64 -9.81 -5.66
N LEU A 79 5.40 -10.20 -4.64
CA LEU A 79 6.05 -9.30 -3.69
C LEU A 79 7.55 -9.21 -4.00
N GLY A 80 8.09 -8.00 -3.95
CA GLY A 80 9.52 -7.72 -4.15
C GLY A 80 10.11 -6.97 -2.95
N GLY A 81 11.21 -7.48 -2.40
CA GLY A 81 11.90 -6.91 -1.24
C GLY A 81 13.31 -6.42 -1.59
N TYR A 82 13.55 -5.13 -1.35
CA TYR A 82 14.89 -4.59 -1.20
C TYR A 82 15.28 -4.54 0.28
N PRO A 83 16.58 -4.70 0.61
CA PRO A 83 17.07 -4.42 1.96
C PRO A 83 16.71 -3.02 2.41
N ASP A 84 16.62 -2.81 3.73
CA ASP A 84 16.47 -1.50 4.34
C ASP A 84 15.16 -0.77 3.95
N CYS A 85 14.14 -1.52 3.54
CA CYS A 85 12.81 -0.99 3.28
C CYS A 85 12.16 -0.48 4.58
N ALA A 86 11.60 0.73 4.55
CA ALA A 86 11.09 1.37 5.75
C ALA A 86 9.75 0.80 6.24
N TYR A 87 8.96 0.17 5.38
CA TYR A 87 7.57 -0.21 5.69
C TYR A 87 7.33 -1.73 5.74
N GLY A 88 8.40 -2.52 5.90
CA GLY A 88 8.32 -3.97 6.04
C GLY A 88 9.38 -4.71 5.23
N ARG A 89 9.25 -6.03 5.17
CA ARG A 89 10.14 -6.92 4.40
C ARG A 89 10.04 -6.65 2.90
N PHE A 90 8.83 -6.41 2.41
CA PHE A 90 8.56 -6.27 0.99
C PHE A 90 8.38 -4.80 0.63
N SER A 91 9.24 -4.32 -0.26
CA SER A 91 9.27 -2.95 -0.76
C SER A 91 8.25 -2.66 -1.86
N HIS A 92 7.76 -3.70 -2.55
CA HIS A 92 6.90 -3.53 -3.71
C HIS A 92 5.98 -4.73 -3.91
N VAL A 93 4.90 -4.51 -4.65
CA VAL A 93 3.90 -5.53 -4.99
C VAL A 93 3.29 -5.26 -6.36
N ALA A 94 3.02 -6.35 -7.08
CA ALA A 94 2.31 -6.36 -8.34
C ALA A 94 1.32 -7.53 -8.40
N MET A 95 0.39 -7.47 -9.34
CA MET A 95 -0.53 -8.57 -9.64
C MET A 95 -0.24 -9.12 -11.04
N TYR A 96 -0.16 -10.44 -11.15
CA TYR A 96 0.01 -11.14 -12.43
C TYR A 96 -1.25 -11.03 -13.27
N ILE A 97 -1.10 -10.65 -14.53
CA ILE A 97 -2.21 -10.45 -15.47
C ILE A 97 -2.11 -11.37 -16.70
N GLY A 98 -1.35 -12.46 -16.59
CA GLY A 98 -1.14 -13.39 -17.68
C GLY A 98 0.02 -12.99 -18.61
N ASN A 99 0.38 -13.90 -19.52
CA ASN A 99 1.36 -13.68 -20.58
C ASN A 99 2.72 -13.09 -20.13
N GLY A 100 3.18 -13.43 -18.92
CA GLY A 100 4.44 -12.90 -18.39
C GLY A 100 4.39 -11.40 -18.04
N GLN A 101 3.21 -10.84 -17.82
CA GLN A 101 3.00 -9.44 -17.48
C GLN A 101 2.40 -9.27 -16.09
N VAL A 102 2.68 -8.13 -15.48
CA VAL A 102 2.08 -7.70 -14.22
C VAL A 102 1.53 -6.31 -14.35
N ILE A 103 0.54 -5.99 -13.51
CA ILE A 103 0.10 -4.63 -13.27
C ILE A 103 0.52 -4.17 -11.87
N GLU A 104 1.01 -2.94 -11.79
CA GLU A 104 1.54 -2.35 -10.57
C GLU A 104 1.44 -0.83 -10.62
N ALA A 105 1.65 -0.18 -9.47
CA ALA A 105 1.79 1.27 -9.40
C ALA A 105 3.21 1.65 -8.94
N PHE A 106 3.87 2.54 -9.67
CA PHE A 106 5.25 2.95 -9.39
C PHE A 106 5.45 4.46 -9.59
N VAL A 107 6.45 5.03 -8.91
CA VAL A 107 6.64 6.49 -8.80
C VAL A 107 6.71 7.21 -10.14
N ASP A 108 7.48 6.67 -11.09
CA ASP A 108 7.73 7.36 -12.37
C ASP A 108 6.63 7.12 -13.42
N TYR A 109 5.78 6.10 -13.22
CA TYR A 109 4.88 5.60 -14.26
C TYR A 109 3.40 5.60 -13.86
N GLY A 110 3.08 5.83 -12.59
CA GLY A 110 1.71 5.62 -12.11
C GLY A 110 1.35 4.13 -12.14
N VAL A 111 0.05 3.84 -12.29
CA VAL A 111 -0.44 2.49 -12.57
C VAL A 111 -0.09 2.10 -14.00
N HIS A 112 0.66 1.02 -14.18
CA HIS A 112 1.15 0.61 -15.49
C HIS A 112 1.35 -0.91 -15.57
N ILE A 113 1.42 -1.42 -16.81
CA ILE A 113 1.76 -2.81 -17.09
C ILE A 113 3.24 -2.91 -17.44
N ARG A 114 3.90 -3.93 -16.91
CA ARG A 114 5.29 -4.23 -17.23
C ARG A 114 5.54 -5.74 -17.24
N PRO A 115 6.58 -6.23 -17.94
CA PRO A 115 6.93 -7.64 -17.85
C PRO A 115 7.34 -8.06 -16.43
N ILE A 116 6.93 -9.27 -16.03
CA ILE A 116 7.17 -9.83 -14.69
C ILE A 116 8.66 -10.03 -14.38
N TYR A 117 9.51 -10.18 -15.40
CA TYR A 117 10.93 -10.49 -15.21
C TYR A 117 11.70 -9.43 -14.42
N HIS A 118 11.18 -8.19 -14.32
CA HIS A 118 11.82 -7.15 -13.53
C HIS A 118 11.85 -7.51 -12.03
N PHE A 119 10.99 -8.43 -11.56
CA PHE A 119 11.07 -8.92 -10.18
C PHE A 119 12.38 -9.67 -9.88
N ARG A 120 13.15 -10.06 -10.91
CA ARG A 120 14.50 -10.59 -10.73
C ARG A 120 15.51 -9.57 -10.22
N ASP A 121 15.18 -8.28 -10.27
CA ASP A 121 16.02 -7.22 -9.75
C ASP A 121 15.92 -7.11 -8.22
N TYR A 122 14.87 -7.62 -7.56
CA TYR A 122 14.75 -7.59 -6.09
C TYR A 122 15.65 -8.63 -5.41
N LYS A 123 16.07 -8.34 -4.17
CA LYS A 123 16.84 -9.30 -3.36
C LYS A 123 15.94 -10.46 -2.92
N GLU A 124 14.75 -10.14 -2.46
CA GLU A 124 13.74 -11.09 -2.02
C GLU A 124 12.52 -11.03 -2.94
N VAL A 125 11.96 -12.18 -3.27
CA VAL A 125 10.72 -12.29 -4.05
C VAL A 125 9.83 -13.36 -3.43
N CYS A 126 8.54 -13.05 -3.28
CA CYS A 126 7.52 -14.00 -2.85
C CYS A 126 6.37 -14.00 -3.85
N LEU A 127 5.98 -15.18 -4.29
CA LEU A 127 4.82 -15.42 -5.15
C LEU A 127 3.68 -15.93 -4.29
N LEU A 128 2.54 -15.25 -4.32
CA LEU A 128 1.36 -15.56 -3.52
C LEU A 128 0.18 -15.91 -4.44
N ARG A 129 -0.56 -16.94 -4.04
CA ARG A 129 -1.86 -17.26 -4.60
C ARG A 129 -2.93 -16.59 -3.76
N VAL A 130 -3.88 -15.90 -4.40
CA VAL A 130 -5.11 -15.49 -3.71
C VAL A 130 -6.10 -16.66 -3.74
N GLU A 131 -6.65 -17.02 -2.59
CA GLU A 131 -7.65 -18.09 -2.43
C GLU A 131 -9.03 -17.60 -2.88
N ALA A 132 -9.20 -17.51 -4.20
CA ALA A 132 -10.40 -16.99 -4.85
C ALA A 132 -10.77 -17.80 -6.09
N GLU A 133 -12.05 -17.81 -6.45
CA GLU A 133 -12.49 -18.39 -7.72
C GLU A 133 -11.81 -17.68 -8.91
N PRO A 134 -11.49 -18.39 -10.01
CA PRO A 134 -10.85 -17.78 -11.18
C PRO A 134 -11.58 -16.55 -11.72
N ARG A 135 -12.92 -16.55 -11.67
CA ARG A 135 -13.74 -15.40 -12.09
C ARG A 135 -13.45 -14.15 -11.27
N ILE A 136 -13.32 -14.29 -9.94
CA ILE A 136 -13.02 -13.19 -9.03
C ILE A 136 -11.61 -12.64 -9.29
N LYS A 137 -10.63 -13.53 -9.50
CA LYS A 137 -9.27 -13.12 -9.87
C LYS A 137 -9.27 -12.31 -11.18
N GLN A 138 -10.02 -12.75 -12.19
CA GLN A 138 -10.16 -12.02 -13.46
C GLN A 138 -10.76 -10.63 -13.25
N GLN A 139 -11.84 -10.51 -12.46
CA GLN A 139 -12.48 -9.23 -12.21
C GLN A 139 -11.55 -8.25 -11.47
N ALA A 140 -10.75 -8.74 -10.51
CA ALA A 140 -9.72 -7.95 -9.87
C ALA A 140 -8.65 -7.48 -10.87
N VAL A 141 -8.22 -8.34 -11.79
CA VAL A 141 -7.30 -7.98 -12.90
C VAL A 141 -7.91 -6.89 -13.76
N ASP A 142 -9.15 -7.06 -14.21
CA ASP A 142 -9.85 -6.10 -15.06
C ASP A 142 -10.00 -4.74 -14.35
N TYR A 143 -10.34 -4.76 -13.05
CA TYR A 143 -10.42 -3.56 -12.23
C TYR A 143 -9.09 -2.81 -12.21
N ALA A 144 -7.98 -3.50 -11.91
CA ALA A 144 -6.67 -2.88 -11.88
C ALA A 144 -6.26 -2.34 -13.26
N GLN A 145 -6.56 -3.07 -14.34
CA GLN A 145 -6.25 -2.65 -15.71
C GLN A 145 -6.99 -1.36 -16.10
N ASN A 146 -8.24 -1.18 -15.64
CA ASN A 146 -9.01 0.05 -15.84
C ASN A 146 -8.42 1.28 -15.14
N LEU A 147 -7.47 1.08 -14.22
CA LEU A 147 -6.77 2.15 -13.51
C LEU A 147 -5.43 2.52 -14.14
N GLN A 148 -5.03 1.96 -15.28
CA GLN A 148 -3.82 2.36 -15.98
C GLN A 148 -3.74 3.88 -16.19
N GLY A 149 -2.53 4.43 -16.00
CA GLY A 149 -2.25 5.86 -16.09
C GLY A 149 -2.66 6.69 -14.87
N LYS A 150 -3.29 6.09 -13.84
CA LYS A 150 -3.60 6.81 -12.59
C LYS A 150 -2.31 7.16 -11.83
N MET A 151 -2.35 8.29 -11.13
CA MET A 151 -1.19 8.87 -10.46
C MET A 151 -0.71 8.03 -9.27
N PHE A 152 0.60 7.87 -9.17
CA PHE A 152 1.24 7.25 -8.02
C PHE A 152 1.49 8.25 -6.89
N TYR A 153 1.28 7.81 -5.65
CA TYR A 153 1.77 8.48 -4.46
C TYR A 153 2.07 7.46 -3.37
N ALA A 154 3.31 7.40 -2.87
CA ALA A 154 3.75 6.36 -1.93
C ALA A 154 2.87 6.27 -0.67
N LEU A 155 2.45 7.41 -0.12
CA LEU A 155 1.58 7.51 1.05
C LEU A 155 0.08 7.57 0.69
N ALA A 156 -0.33 6.89 -0.38
CA ALA A 156 -1.75 6.71 -0.70
C ALA A 156 -2.41 5.76 0.32
N PHE A 157 -3.11 6.35 1.30
CA PHE A 157 -3.94 5.61 2.26
C PHE A 157 -5.17 4.99 1.58
N LYS A 158 -5.79 4.01 2.25
CA LYS A 158 -6.96 3.28 1.74
C LYS A 158 -8.10 4.18 1.23
N PRO A 159 -8.49 5.27 1.92
CA PRO A 159 -9.59 6.12 1.44
C PRO A 159 -9.26 6.86 0.12
N GLY A 160 -10.31 7.07 -0.68
CA GLY A 160 -10.24 7.83 -1.94
C GLY A 160 -9.70 7.03 -3.14
N ASP A 161 -9.85 7.58 -4.33
CA ASP A 161 -9.66 6.91 -5.63
C ASP A 161 -8.75 7.69 -6.61
N ARG A 162 -8.22 8.83 -6.17
CA ARG A 162 -7.44 9.75 -7.01
C ARG A 162 -5.96 9.38 -7.13
N ILE A 163 -5.40 8.80 -6.08
CA ILE A 163 -3.98 8.47 -5.95
C ILE A 163 -3.81 7.04 -5.46
N TRP A 164 -2.78 6.39 -5.99
CA TRP A 164 -2.54 4.97 -5.85
C TRP A 164 -1.10 4.70 -5.43
N ASN A 165 -0.88 3.66 -4.64
CA ASN A 165 0.43 3.03 -4.50
C ASN A 165 0.30 1.55 -4.89
N CYS A 166 1.42 0.85 -4.92
CA CYS A 166 1.47 -0.54 -5.38
C CYS A 166 0.50 -1.43 -4.61
N SER A 167 0.48 -1.33 -3.28
CA SER A 167 -0.35 -2.14 -2.39
C SER A 167 -1.83 -1.75 -2.41
N LYS A 168 -2.16 -0.45 -2.39
CA LYS A 168 -3.56 0.02 -2.47
C LYS A 168 -4.24 -0.43 -3.74
N LEU A 169 -3.52 -0.42 -4.87
CA LEU A 169 -4.04 -0.89 -6.16
C LEU A 169 -4.54 -2.34 -6.04
N ILE A 170 -3.68 -3.24 -5.55
CA ILE A 170 -4.00 -4.68 -5.48
C ILE A 170 -5.07 -4.95 -4.43
N TRP A 171 -4.95 -4.35 -3.25
CA TRP A 171 -5.96 -4.48 -2.19
C TRP A 171 -7.34 -4.03 -2.66
N ARG A 172 -7.43 -2.85 -3.29
CA ARG A 172 -8.72 -2.32 -3.74
C ARG A 172 -9.32 -3.18 -4.86
N ALA A 173 -8.50 -3.71 -5.76
CA ALA A 173 -8.97 -4.58 -6.84
C ALA A 173 -9.70 -5.83 -6.31
N TYR A 174 -9.17 -6.46 -5.27
CA TYR A 174 -9.84 -7.59 -4.62
C TYR A 174 -11.00 -7.18 -3.71
N LEU A 175 -10.89 -6.04 -3.05
CA LEU A 175 -11.94 -5.54 -2.16
C LEU A 175 -13.25 -5.26 -2.91
N GLU A 176 -13.19 -4.71 -4.12
CA GLU A 176 -14.38 -4.47 -4.96
C GLU A 176 -15.12 -5.75 -5.34
N GLU A 177 -14.40 -6.88 -5.35
CA GLU A 177 -14.97 -8.22 -5.58
C GLU A 177 -15.32 -8.96 -4.27
N GLY A 178 -15.28 -8.26 -3.14
CA GLY A 178 -15.68 -8.78 -1.82
C GLY A 178 -14.58 -9.52 -1.05
N ILE A 179 -13.33 -9.48 -1.52
CA ILE A 179 -12.18 -10.12 -0.88
C ILE A 179 -11.32 -9.05 -0.19
N ASP A 180 -11.41 -8.94 1.13
CA ASP A 180 -10.54 -8.04 1.89
C ASP A 180 -9.22 -8.72 2.27
N LEU A 181 -8.16 -8.44 1.52
CA LEU A 181 -6.82 -8.98 1.77
C LEU A 181 -6.15 -8.39 3.03
N ASP A 182 -6.76 -7.41 3.71
CA ASP A 182 -6.18 -6.76 4.88
C ASP A 182 -6.91 -7.09 6.20
N ASP A 183 -6.37 -8.05 6.92
CA ASP A 183 -6.86 -8.44 8.25
C ASP A 183 -6.51 -7.43 9.37
N SER A 184 -5.61 -6.49 9.11
CA SER A 184 -5.05 -5.58 10.14
C SER A 184 -5.93 -4.37 10.46
N ARG A 185 -6.88 -4.04 9.58
CA ARG A 185 -7.74 -2.84 9.65
C ARG A 185 -6.94 -1.52 9.78
N ASP A 186 -5.74 -1.46 9.23
CA ASP A 186 -4.91 -0.25 9.18
C ASP A 186 -5.46 0.75 8.12
N LEU A 187 -5.08 2.03 8.23
CA LEU A 187 -5.33 3.07 7.22
C LEU A 187 -4.39 2.96 6.02
N TRP A 188 -3.21 2.37 6.24
CA TRP A 188 -2.19 2.16 5.22
C TRP A 188 -1.99 0.68 4.96
N ILE A 189 -1.97 0.29 3.69
CA ILE A 189 -1.65 -1.06 3.28
C ILE A 189 -0.20 -1.14 2.81
N SER A 190 0.61 -2.02 3.41
CA SER A 190 1.96 -2.36 2.94
C SER A 190 1.97 -3.70 2.20
N PRO A 191 2.99 -3.99 1.38
CA PRO A 191 3.13 -5.30 0.72
C PRO A 191 3.14 -6.50 1.69
N ASP A 192 3.71 -6.34 2.88
CA ASP A 192 3.74 -7.37 3.93
C ASP A 192 2.35 -7.84 4.39
N ILE A 193 1.31 -7.02 4.22
CA ILE A 193 -0.06 -7.41 4.59
C ILE A 193 -0.53 -8.57 3.72
N PHE A 194 -0.22 -8.57 2.43
CA PHE A 194 -0.59 -9.68 1.54
C PHE A 194 0.09 -10.97 1.97
N TYR A 195 1.37 -10.91 2.36
CA TYR A 195 2.11 -12.08 2.86
C TYR A 195 1.49 -12.68 4.13
N LYS A 196 0.87 -11.85 4.97
CA LYS A 196 0.27 -12.26 6.24
C LYS A 196 -1.23 -12.57 6.13
N SER A 197 -1.85 -12.27 5.00
CA SER A 197 -3.29 -12.41 4.80
C SER A 197 -3.73 -13.86 4.87
N GLY A 198 -4.79 -14.13 5.63
CA GLY A 198 -5.41 -15.46 5.67
C GLY A 198 -6.05 -15.90 4.35
N GLN A 199 -6.14 -15.00 3.37
CA GLN A 199 -6.71 -15.24 2.04
C GLN A 199 -5.65 -15.49 0.96
N THR A 200 -4.39 -15.68 1.36
CA THR A 200 -3.31 -16.00 0.44
C THR A 200 -2.51 -17.21 0.87
N SER A 201 -1.90 -17.90 -0.10
CA SER A 201 -0.94 -18.97 0.15
C SER A 201 0.36 -18.74 -0.62
N ILE A 202 1.48 -19.14 -0.03
CA ILE A 202 2.80 -19.00 -0.66
C ILE A 202 2.95 -20.07 -1.75
N ILE A 203 3.18 -19.62 -2.99
CA ILE A 203 3.53 -20.48 -4.12
C ILE A 203 5.03 -20.78 -4.10
N ARG A 204 5.84 -19.73 -3.91
CA ARG A 204 7.30 -19.80 -3.96
C ARG A 204 7.95 -18.56 -3.33
N GLU A 205 9.11 -18.74 -2.73
CA GLU A 205 9.96 -17.66 -2.26
C GLU A 205 11.41 -17.81 -2.74
N LYS A 206 12.12 -16.69 -2.88
CA LYS A 206 13.56 -16.63 -3.14
C LYS A 206 14.15 -15.43 -2.41
N GLY A 207 15.36 -15.61 -1.88
CA GLY A 207 16.10 -14.57 -1.15
C GLY A 207 15.82 -14.66 0.34
N TYR A 208 16.89 -14.88 1.11
CA TYR A 208 16.99 -14.70 2.56
C TYR A 208 18.44 -14.30 2.84
#